data_AF-A0A3S1D496-F1
#
_entry.id   AF-A0A3S1D496-F1
#
_cell.length_a   1.000
_cell.length_b   1.000
_cell.length_c   1.000
_cell.angle_alpha   90.00
_cell.angle_beta   90.00
_cell.angle_gamma   90.00
#
_symmetry.space_group_name_H-M   'P 1'
#
loop_
_entity.id
_entity.type
_entity.pdbx_description
1 polymer ?
#
loop_
_entity_poly.entity_id
_entity_poly.type
_entity_poly.pdbx_seq_one_letter_code
_entity_poly.pdbx_strand_id
1 'polypeptide(L)'
;MRLAAFDEMLPEVSGLRRPYSAYDRWLKEQDPARLTEKMQDAERVFRKTGITFAVYGEQEASERLIPFDIVPRIISGNEWRRLTQGIEQRVQALNAFLDDIYHRQEILRAGRVPR
;
A
#
# COMPACT_ATOMS: atom_id res chain seq x y z
N MET A 1 3.09 28.50 -5.09
CA MET A 1 1.82 27.81 -4.78
C MET A 1 2.12 26.32 -4.79
N ARG A 2 2.13 25.66 -3.62
CA ARG A 2 2.47 24.23 -3.51
C ARG A 2 1.26 23.44 -4.03
N LEU A 3 1.42 22.65 -5.09
CA LEU A 3 0.40 21.67 -5.48
C LEU A 3 0.20 20.73 -4.28
N ALA A 4 -1.03 20.63 -3.80
CA ALA A 4 -1.37 19.65 -2.77
C ALA A 4 -1.15 18.24 -3.34
N ALA A 5 -0.67 17.30 -2.52
CA ALA A 5 -0.63 15.91 -2.93
C ALA A 5 -2.05 15.38 -3.15
N PHE A 6 -2.19 14.38 -4.03
CA PHE A 6 -3.46 13.67 -4.18
C PHE A 6 -3.85 13.01 -2.85
N ASP A 7 -5.09 13.22 -2.42
CA ASP A 7 -5.68 12.57 -1.25
C ASP A 7 -6.81 11.61 -1.69
N GLU A 8 -6.79 10.41 -1.12
CA GLU A 8 -7.68 9.29 -1.43
C GLU A 8 -9.14 9.51 -1.00
N MET A 9 -9.39 10.38 -0.02
CA MET A 9 -10.72 10.68 0.51
C MET A 9 -11.20 12.06 0.04
N LEU A 10 -10.34 13.06 0.10
CA LEU A 10 -10.62 14.47 -0.14
C LEU A 10 -10.09 14.91 -1.52
N PRO A 11 -10.97 15.27 -2.47
CA PRO A 11 -10.54 15.86 -3.73
C PRO A 11 -9.97 17.27 -3.54
N GLU A 12 -9.13 17.73 -4.48
CA GLU A 12 -8.57 19.10 -4.49
C GLU A 12 -9.67 20.18 -4.56
N VAL A 13 -10.75 19.85 -5.28
CA VAL A 13 -11.99 20.62 -5.31
C VAL A 13 -12.93 19.98 -4.31
N SER A 14 -13.58 20.78 -3.47
CA SER A 14 -14.40 20.35 -2.33
C SER A 14 -15.29 19.12 -2.59
N GLY A 15 -15.52 18.34 -1.54
CA GLY A 15 -16.39 17.16 -1.58
C GLY A 15 -15.70 15.92 -1.04
N LEU A 16 -16.13 14.75 -1.50
CA LEU A 16 -15.62 13.46 -1.05
C LEU A 16 -15.54 12.50 -2.23
N ARG A 17 -14.45 11.73 -2.32
CA ARG A 17 -14.32 10.70 -3.35
C ARG A 17 -15.31 9.57 -3.06
N ARG A 18 -16.07 9.17 -4.08
CA ARG A 18 -17.15 8.17 -3.98
C ARG A 18 -16.79 6.90 -3.19
N PRO A 19 -15.60 6.29 -3.33
CA PRO A 19 -15.25 5.09 -2.58
C PRO A 19 -15.28 5.30 -1.05
N TYR A 20 -15.02 6.52 -0.59
CA TYR A 20 -15.01 6.88 0.83
C TYR A 20 -16.38 7.29 1.38
N SER A 21 -17.43 7.44 0.57
CA SER A 21 -18.71 8.00 1.05
C SER A 21 -19.39 7.19 2.15
N ALA A 22 -19.29 5.86 2.11
CA ALA A 22 -19.83 5.01 3.15
C ALA A 22 -18.99 5.08 4.44
N TYR A 23 -17.66 5.12 4.28
CA TYR A 23 -16.73 5.22 5.39
C TYR A 23 -16.83 6.58 6.10
N ASP A 24 -16.92 7.69 5.36
CA ASP A 24 -17.11 9.03 5.92
C ASP A 24 -18.37 9.13 6.78
N ARG A 25 -19.49 8.57 6.29
CA ARG A 25 -20.74 8.52 7.05
C ARG A 25 -20.57 7.72 8.35
N TRP A 26 -20.02 6.52 8.24
CA TRP A 26 -19.73 5.68 9.41
C TRP A 26 -18.82 6.39 10.41
N LEU A 27 -17.74 7.03 9.94
CA LEU A 27 -16.74 7.70 10.77
C LEU A 27 -17.36 8.86 11.55
N LYS A 28 -18.24 9.65 10.92
CA LYS A 28 -18.97 10.75 11.56
C LYS A 28 -19.93 10.30 12.67
N GLU A 29 -20.37 9.05 12.64
CA GLU A 29 -21.24 8.46 13.66
C GLU A 29 -20.45 7.86 14.84
N GLN A 30 -19.12 7.82 14.78
CA GLN A 30 -18.29 7.21 15.82
C GLN A 30 -17.90 8.22 16.92
N ASP A 31 -17.72 7.69 18.13
CA ASP A 31 -17.08 8.41 19.24
C ASP A 31 -15.55 8.39 19.07
N PRO A 32 -14.89 9.56 18.94
CA PRO A 32 -13.43 9.64 18.82
C PRO A 32 -12.66 8.98 19.96
N ALA A 33 -13.16 9.05 21.20
CA ALA A 33 -12.51 8.44 22.36
C ALA A 33 -12.49 6.91 22.21
N ARG A 34 -13.61 6.34 21.79
CA ARG A 34 -13.75 4.90 21.54
C ARG A 34 -12.90 4.43 20.35
N LEU A 35 -12.75 5.24 19.31
CA LEU A 35 -11.84 4.92 18.19
C LEU A 35 -10.39 4.86 18.66
N THR A 36 -9.98 5.81 19.51
CA THR A 36 -8.63 5.85 20.09
C THR A 36 -8.37 4.61 20.95
N GLU A 37 -9.33 4.22 21.78
CA GLU A 37 -9.25 2.99 22.57
C GLU A 37 -9.10 1.75 21.68
N LYS A 38 -9.89 1.64 20.61
CA LYS A 38 -9.78 0.55 19.63
C LYS A 38 -8.44 0.51 18.90
N MET A 39 -7.85 1.66 18.60
CA MET A 39 -6.49 1.73 18.02
C MET A 39 -5.46 1.14 18.98
N GLN A 40 -5.52 1.51 20.25
CA GLN A 40 -4.61 0.99 21.28
C GLN A 40 -4.82 -0.52 21.51
N ASP A 41 -6.07 -1.00 21.47
CA ASP A 41 -6.37 -2.43 21.50
C ASP A 41 -5.76 -3.17 20.31
N ALA A 42 -5.93 -2.64 19.10
CA ALA A 42 -5.35 -3.22 17.90
C ALA A 42 -3.83 -3.31 18.02
N GLU A 43 -3.15 -2.22 18.42
CA GLU A 43 -1.70 -2.24 18.66
C GLU A 43 -1.26 -3.30 19.67
N ARG A 44 -2.03 -3.49 20.76
CA ARG A 44 -1.76 -4.57 21.74
C ARG A 44 -1.91 -5.95 21.11
N VAL A 45 -2.88 -6.15 20.23
CA VAL A 45 -3.04 -7.41 19.48
C VAL A 45 -1.84 -7.63 18.56
N PHE A 46 -1.46 -6.63 17.76
CA PHE A 46 -0.29 -6.70 16.87
C PHE A 46 1.01 -7.05 17.63
N ARG A 47 1.20 -6.47 18.83
CA ARG A 47 2.30 -6.83 19.75
C ARG A 47 2.29 -8.31 20.14
N LYS A 48 1.12 -8.83 20.52
CA LYS A 48 0.99 -10.22 20.99
C LYS A 48 1.11 -11.25 19.88
N THR A 49 0.71 -10.91 18.65
CA THR A 49 0.77 -11.83 17.50
C THR A 49 2.15 -11.87 16.84
N GLY A 50 3.12 -11.09 17.32
CA GLY A 50 4.49 -11.11 16.79
C GLY A 50 4.62 -10.53 15.38
N ILE A 51 3.74 -9.61 15.00
CA ILE A 51 3.87 -8.88 13.71
C ILE A 51 4.92 -7.78 13.92
N THR A 52 6.19 -8.19 13.92
CA THR A 52 7.36 -7.32 14.06
C THR A 52 8.13 -7.28 12.75
N PHE A 53 8.85 -6.18 12.50
CA PHE A 53 9.79 -6.08 11.39
C PHE A 53 11.20 -5.85 11.92
N ALA A 54 12.18 -6.51 11.30
CA ALA A 54 13.58 -6.31 11.60
C ALA A 54 14.05 -4.99 10.99
N VAL A 55 14.51 -4.06 11.82
CA VAL A 55 15.19 -2.86 11.36
C VAL A 55 16.67 -3.19 11.18
N TYR A 56 17.11 -3.36 9.93
CA TYR A 56 18.53 -3.46 9.62
C TYR A 56 19.11 -2.04 9.57
N GLY A 57 19.97 -1.68 10.54
CA GLY A 57 20.69 -0.39 10.48
C GLY A 57 21.29 0.14 11.78
N GLU A 58 20.81 -0.28 12.96
CA GLU A 58 21.38 0.14 14.24
C GLU A 58 21.91 -1.08 15.01
N GLN A 59 22.98 -0.88 15.80
CA GLN A 59 23.72 -1.93 16.52
C GLN A 59 22.88 -2.74 17.52
N GLU A 60 21.62 -2.35 17.72
CA GLU A 60 20.59 -3.16 18.37
C GLU A 60 19.51 -3.48 17.32
N ALA A 61 19.43 -4.75 16.93
CA ALA A 61 18.27 -5.30 16.23
C ALA A 61 17.06 -5.29 17.19
N SER A 62 16.50 -4.10 17.42
CA SER A 62 15.26 -3.93 18.16
C SER A 62 14.11 -4.26 17.22
N GLU A 63 13.34 -5.30 17.56
CA GLU A 63 12.08 -5.59 16.89
C GLU A 63 11.16 -4.38 17.05
N ARG A 64 10.75 -3.77 15.92
CA ARG A 64 9.75 -2.71 15.92
C ARG A 64 8.41 -3.24 15.44
N LEU A 65 7.36 -2.73 16.04
CA LEU A 65 5.98 -3.08 15.69
C LEU A 65 5.60 -2.37 14.40
N ILE A 66 4.92 -3.08 13.52
CA ILE A 66 4.28 -2.44 12.36
C ILE A 66 3.19 -1.49 12.90
N PRO A 67 3.27 -0.17 12.61
CA PRO A 67 2.23 0.76 13.02
C PRO A 67 0.92 0.39 12.31
N PHE A 68 -0.18 0.44 13.05
CA PHE A 68 -1.51 0.12 12.54
C PHE A 68 -2.35 1.39 12.40
N ASP A 69 -3.03 1.53 11.26
CA ASP A 69 -3.97 2.61 11.00
C ASP A 69 -5.40 2.05 10.87
N ILE A 70 -6.36 2.69 11.54
CA ILE A 70 -7.78 2.34 11.47
C ILE A 70 -8.49 2.95 10.26
N VAL A 71 -7.88 3.93 9.60
CA VAL A 71 -8.38 4.53 8.37
C VAL A 71 -7.98 3.64 7.19
N PRO A 72 -8.93 2.94 6.55
CA PRO A 72 -8.60 2.05 5.45
C PRO A 72 -8.22 2.85 4.21
N ARG A 73 -7.28 2.31 3.43
CA ARG A 73 -7.07 2.74 2.04
C ARG A 73 -8.07 2.05 1.13
N ILE A 74 -9.15 2.75 0.78
CA ILE A 74 -10.24 2.17 -0.01
C ILE A 74 -9.89 2.25 -1.50
N ILE A 75 -9.86 1.10 -2.16
CA ILE A 75 -9.69 0.97 -3.61
C ILE A 75 -11.02 0.47 -4.19
N SER A 76 -11.59 1.20 -5.13
CA SER A 76 -12.84 0.78 -5.78
C SER A 76 -12.62 -0.46 -6.65
N GLY A 77 -13.69 -1.22 -6.90
CA GLY A 77 -13.61 -2.38 -7.79
C GLY A 77 -13.15 -2.06 -9.22
N ASN A 78 -13.38 -0.83 -9.71
CA ASN A 78 -12.90 -0.41 -11.03
C ASN A 78 -11.40 -0.12 -11.02
N GLU A 79 -10.92 0.56 -9.98
CA GLU A 79 -9.49 0.82 -9.79
C GLU A 79 -8.72 -0.48 -9.59
N TRP A 80 -9.26 -1.39 -8.75
CA TRP A 80 -8.66 -2.69 -8.49
C TRP A 80 -8.52 -3.52 -9.76
N ARG A 81 -9.58 -3.64 -10.57
CA ARG A 81 -9.52 -4.39 -11.85
C ARG A 81 -8.41 -3.89 -12.77
N ARG A 82 -8.27 -2.57 -12.92
CA ARG A 82 -7.20 -1.98 -13.73
C ARG A 82 -5.82 -2.23 -13.12
N LEU A 83 -5.71 -2.07 -11.80
CA LEU A 83 -4.45 -2.25 -11.07
C LEU A 83 -3.96 -3.70 -11.19
N THR A 84 -4.82 -4.68 -10.93
CA THR A 84 -4.49 -6.10 -11.00
C THR A 84 -4.03 -6.51 -12.40
N GLN A 85 -4.73 -6.09 -13.45
CA GLN A 85 -4.31 -6.38 -14.82
C GLN A 85 -2.90 -5.84 -15.13
N GLY A 86 -2.59 -4.62 -14.67
CA GLY A 86 -1.26 -4.03 -14.85
C GLY A 86 -0.18 -4.74 -14.03
N ILE A 87 -0.50 -5.16 -12.80
CA ILE A 87 0.41 -5.92 -11.94
C ILE A 87 0.72 -7.28 -12.58
N GLU A 88 -0.30 -8.02 -13.02
CA GLU A 88 -0.13 -9.33 -13.66
C GLU A 88 0.72 -9.24 -14.92
N GLN A 89 0.43 -8.27 -15.81
CA GLN A 89 1.23 -8.01 -17.00
C GLN A 89 2.69 -7.72 -16.64
N ARG A 90 2.94 -6.88 -15.63
CA ARG A 90 4.30 -6.51 -15.23
C ARG A 90 5.06 -7.69 -14.63
N VAL A 91 4.41 -8.50 -13.80
CA VAL A 91 5.03 -9.71 -13.22
C VAL A 91 5.41 -10.70 -14.32
N GLN A 92 4.53 -10.92 -15.30
CA GLN A 92 4.83 -11.79 -16.44
C GLN A 92 6.05 -11.29 -17.24
N ALA A 93 6.09 -10.00 -17.54
CA ALA A 93 7.22 -9.40 -18.25
C ALA A 93 8.53 -9.49 -17.45
N LEU A 94 8.48 -9.24 -16.13
CA LEU A 94 9.65 -9.34 -15.26
C LEU A 94 10.17 -10.78 -15.18
N ASN A 95 9.29 -11.77 -15.04
CA ASN A 95 9.69 -13.17 -15.01
C ASN A 95 10.31 -13.61 -16.34
N ALA A 96 9.71 -13.23 -17.48
CA ALA A 96 10.28 -13.52 -18.79
C ALA A 96 11.62 -12.81 -19.01
N PHE A 97 11.77 -11.57 -18.52
CA PHE A 97 13.02 -10.84 -18.57
C PHE A 97 14.12 -11.51 -17.73
N LEU A 98 13.81 -11.92 -16.50
CA LEU A 98 14.77 -12.63 -15.65
C LEU A 98 15.19 -13.95 -16.30
N ASP A 99 14.24 -14.72 -16.82
CA ASP A 99 14.53 -15.95 -17.55
C ASP A 99 15.45 -15.69 -18.76
N ASP A 100 15.15 -14.66 -19.55
CA ASP A 100 15.98 -14.33 -20.71
C ASP A 100 17.40 -13.91 -20.33
N ILE A 101 17.58 -13.04 -19.32
CA ILE A 101 18.89 -12.54 -18.89
C ILE A 101 19.81 -13.67 -18.38
N TYR A 102 19.25 -14.64 -17.66
CA TYR A 102 20.00 -15.79 -17.15
C TYR A 102 20.21 -16.91 -18.17
N HIS A 103 19.61 -16.82 -19.37
CA HIS A 103 19.73 -17.84 -20.41
C HIS A 103 20.13 -17.24 -21.77
N ARG A 104 19.16 -17.07 -22.68
CA ARG A 104 19.44 -16.78 -24.10
C ARG A 104 19.84 -15.33 -24.35
N GLN A 105 19.50 -14.42 -23.45
CA GLN A 105 19.82 -13.00 -23.51
C GLN A 105 19.34 -12.36 -24.83
N GLU A 106 18.20 -12.79 -25.34
CA GLU A 106 17.62 -12.31 -26.59
C GLU A 106 17.31 -10.82 -26.54
N ILE A 107 16.88 -10.29 -25.39
CA ILE A 107 16.61 -8.86 -25.20
C ILE A 107 17.86 -7.99 -25.33
N LEU A 108 19.03 -8.53 -24.95
CA LEU A 108 20.34 -7.88 -25.10
C LEU A 108 20.83 -8.00 -26.55
N ARG A 109 20.69 -9.20 -27.15
CA ARG A 109 21.04 -9.43 -28.57
C ARG A 109 20.21 -8.57 -29.52
N ALA A 110 18.94 -8.34 -29.17
CA ALA A 110 18.03 -7.46 -29.89
C ALA A 110 18.27 -5.96 -29.61
N GLY A 111 19.22 -5.61 -28.73
CA GLY A 111 19.59 -4.23 -28.41
C GLY A 111 18.50 -3.42 -27.71
N ARG A 112 17.50 -4.08 -27.11
CA ARG A 112 16.39 -3.41 -26.40
C ARG A 112 16.78 -3.00 -24.98
N VAL A 113 17.70 -3.75 -24.38
CA VAL A 113 18.37 -3.41 -23.12
C VAL A 113 19.89 -3.43 -23.39
N PRO A 114 20.65 -2.42 -22.91
CA PRO A 114 22.10 -2.41 -23.05
C PRO A 114 22.77 -3.59 -22.34
N ARG A 115 23.94 -4.00 -22.86
CA ARG A 115 24.83 -4.94 -22.15
C ARG A 115 25.54 -4.28 -20.98
#